data_AF-A0A956IBV3-F1
#
_entry.id   AF-A0A956IBV3-F1
#
_cell.length_a   1.000
_cell.length_b   1.000
_cell.length_c   1.000
_cell.angle_alpha   90.00
_cell.angle_beta   90.00
_cell.angle_gamma   90.00
#
_symmetry.space_group_name_H-M   'P 1'
#
loop_
_entity.id
_entity.type
_entity.pdbx_description
1 polymer ?
#
loop_
_entity_poly.entity_id
_entity_poly.type
_entity_poly.pdbx_seq_one_letter_code
_entity_poly.pdbx_strand_id
1 'polypeptide(L)'
;MDLDPVALSRAQFALTVMFHYLFPPLSIGLGAIMVLLEGAYLRTKDCRYEAAVRFFSKLFAVNFAVGVASGIVMEFQFGTNWATYS
;
A
#
# COMPACT_ATOMS: atom_id res chain seq x y z
N MET A 1 -2.44 15.70 -32.44
CA MET A 1 -2.74 14.38 -31.87
C MET A 1 -3.88 14.62 -30.91
N ASP A 2 -5.09 14.25 -31.28
CA ASP A 2 -6.24 14.40 -30.38
C ASP A 2 -6.08 13.40 -29.23
N LEU A 3 -6.29 13.89 -28.01
CA LEU A 3 -6.21 13.07 -26.80
C LEU A 3 -7.47 12.22 -26.69
N ASP A 4 -7.42 11.01 -27.24
CA ASP A 4 -8.50 10.02 -27.12
C ASP A 4 -8.78 9.70 -25.63
N PRO A 5 -10.04 9.86 -25.16
CA PRO A 5 -10.41 9.53 -23.79
C PRO A 5 -10.07 8.10 -23.36
N VAL A 6 -10.16 7.12 -24.26
CA VAL A 6 -9.83 5.73 -23.91
C VAL A 6 -8.33 5.57 -23.67
N ALA A 7 -7.50 6.13 -24.56
CA ALA A 7 -6.05 6.16 -24.37
C ALA A 7 -5.64 6.90 -23.07
N LEU A 8 -6.27 8.04 -22.78
CA LEU A 8 -6.04 8.79 -21.55
C LEU A 8 -6.44 8.01 -20.29
N SER A 9 -7.62 7.38 -20.29
CA SER A 9 -8.09 6.56 -19.17
C SER A 9 -7.16 5.37 -18.89
N ARG A 10 -6.61 4.74 -19.93
CA ARG A 10 -5.58 3.69 -19.78
C ARG A 10 -4.30 4.22 -19.16
N ALA A 11 -3.80 5.36 -19.66
CA ALA A 11 -2.58 5.96 -19.15
C ALA A 11 -2.74 6.41 -17.67
N GLN A 12 -3.88 7.02 -17.34
CA GLN A 12 -4.21 7.43 -15.97
C GLN A 12 -4.28 6.23 -15.04
N PHE A 13 -5.02 5.17 -15.41
CA PHE A 13 -5.14 3.97 -14.60
C PHE A 13 -3.80 3.26 -14.43
N ALA A 14 -3.00 3.15 -15.50
CA ALA A 14 -1.66 2.57 -15.45
C ALA A 14 -0.76 3.30 -14.44
N LEU A 15 -0.75 4.63 -14.47
CA LEU A 15 0.01 5.43 -13.50
C LEU A 15 -0.48 5.18 -12.06
N THR A 16 -1.79 5.20 -11.85
CA THR A 16 -2.39 5.01 -10.53
C THR A 16 -2.09 3.63 -9.95
N VAL A 17 -2.28 2.56 -10.73
CA VAL A 17 -2.02 1.19 -10.25
C VAL A 17 -0.54 0.93 -10.04
N MET A 18 0.35 1.40 -10.93
CA MET A 18 1.80 1.25 -10.75
C MET A 18 2.29 1.96 -9.50
N PHE A 19 1.79 3.17 -9.23
CA PHE A 19 2.12 3.89 -8.01
C PHE A 19 1.54 3.18 -6.79
N HIS A 20 0.26 2.83 -6.80
CA HIS A 20 -0.40 2.17 -5.68
C HIS A 20 0.28 0.85 -5.32
N TYR A 21 0.66 0.03 -6.31
CA TYR A 21 1.20 -1.31 -6.06
C TYR A 21 2.55 -1.34 -5.33
N LEU A 22 3.23 -0.20 -5.19
CA LEU A 22 4.45 -0.10 -4.37
C LEU A 22 4.17 -0.31 -2.88
N PHE A 23 2.99 0.09 -2.40
CA PHE A 23 2.69 0.16 -0.96
C PHE A 23 2.14 -1.16 -0.37
N PRO A 24 1.17 -1.87 -1.00
CA PRO A 24 0.60 -3.09 -0.43
C PRO A 24 1.62 -4.20 -0.16
N PRO A 25 2.56 -4.55 -1.07
CA PRO A 25 3.57 -5.57 -0.79
C PRO A 25 4.48 -5.20 0.39
N LEU A 26 4.85 -3.92 0.51
CA LEU A 26 5.61 -3.41 1.64
C LEU A 26 4.82 -3.50 2.95
N SER A 27 3.53 -3.14 2.94
CA SER A 27 2.66 -3.27 4.12
C SER A 27 2.55 -4.73 4.57
N ILE A 28 2.33 -5.66 3.64
CA ILE A 28 2.23 -7.10 3.94
C ILE A 28 3.56 -7.62 4.52
N GLY A 29 4.69 -7.28 3.88
CA GLY A 29 6.03 -7.70 4.31
C GLY A 29 6.40 -7.14 5.68
N LEU A 30 6.24 -5.83 5.89
CA LEU A 30 6.51 -5.19 7.19
C LEU A 30 5.57 -5.71 8.29
N GLY A 31 4.29 -5.94 7.97
CA GLY A 31 3.32 -6.54 8.89
C GLY A 31 3.78 -7.92 9.36
N ALA A 32 4.18 -8.79 8.44
CA ALA A 32 4.70 -10.11 8.77
C ALA A 32 5.96 -10.05 9.65
N ILE A 33 6.91 -9.17 9.32
CA ILE A 33 8.13 -8.96 10.10
C ILE A 33 7.80 -8.51 11.52
N MET A 34 6.91 -7.53 11.68
CA MET A 34 6.52 -7.01 12.99
C MET A 34 5.82 -8.09 13.84
N VAL A 35 4.96 -8.92 13.25
CA VAL A 35 4.33 -10.05 13.96
C VAL A 35 5.39 -11.04 14.47
N LEU A 36 6.39 -11.37 13.66
CA LEU A 36 7.47 -12.27 14.07
C LEU A 36 8.34 -11.67 15.19
N LEU A 37 8.70 -10.40 15.07
CA LEU A 37 9.50 -9.68 16.08
C LEU A 37 8.74 -9.54 17.40
N GLU A 38 7.47 -9.13 17.37
CA GLU A 38 6.64 -9.01 18.56
C GLU A 38 6.42 -10.39 19.21
N GLY A 39 6.19 -11.44 18.40
CA GLY A 39 6.14 -12.82 18.90
C GLY A 39 7.42 -13.26 19.60
N ALA A 40 8.59 -12.90 19.05
CA ALA A 40 9.89 -13.17 19.67
C ALA A 40 10.06 -12.40 20.98
N TYR A 41 9.64 -11.13 21.04
CA TYR A 41 9.62 -10.34 22.28
C TYR A 41 8.72 -11.00 23.34
N LEU A 42 7.49 -11.40 22.98
CA LEU A 42 6.56 -12.02 23.91
C LEU A 42 7.14 -13.30 24.54
N ARG A 43 7.89 -14.09 23.76
CA ARG A 43 8.53 -15.33 24.19
C ARG A 43 9.82 -15.11 25.01
N THR A 44 10.66 -14.17 24.60
CA THR A 44 12.04 -14.02 25.15
C THR A 44 12.17 -12.89 26.16
N LYS A 45 11.25 -11.91 26.13
CA LYS A 45 11.33 -10.63 26.84
C LYS A 45 12.59 -9.80 26.52
N ASP A 46 13.24 -10.07 25.39
CA ASP A 46 14.38 -9.29 24.92
C ASP A 46 13.89 -7.98 24.26
N CYS A 47 14.18 -6.85 24.91
CA CYS A 47 13.74 -5.52 24.48
C CYS A 47 14.27 -5.10 23.10
N ARG A 48 15.29 -5.79 22.55
CA ARG A 48 15.77 -5.51 21.18
C ARG A 48 14.69 -5.79 20.14
N TYR A 49 13.87 -6.82 20.35
CA TYR A 49 12.75 -7.13 19.46
C TYR A 49 11.65 -6.08 19.55
N GLU A 50 11.28 -5.64 20.76
CA GLU A 50 10.30 -4.56 20.96
C GLU A 50 10.77 -3.25 20.29
N ALA A 51 12.05 -2.90 20.44
CA ALA A 51 12.63 -1.72 19.81
C ALA A 51 12.55 -1.80 18.27
N ALA A 52 12.81 -2.98 17.70
CA ALA A 52 12.68 -3.22 16.26
C ALA A 52 11.22 -3.07 15.79
N VAL A 53 10.25 -3.64 16.51
CA VAL A 53 8.81 -3.46 16.21
C VAL A 53 8.45 -1.98 16.21
N ARG A 54 8.82 -1.23 17.27
CA ARG A 54 8.54 0.22 17.37
C ARG A 54 9.16 1.03 16.23
N PHE A 55 10.34 0.64 15.74
CA PHE A 55 10.97 1.26 14.57
C PHE A 55 10.17 0.99 13.30
N PHE A 56 9.87 -0.29 13.01
CA PHE A 56 9.14 -0.66 11.79
C PHE A 56 7.70 -0.18 11.78
N SER A 57 7.03 -0.07 12.94
CA SER A 57 5.67 0.47 13.03
C SER A 57 5.55 1.89 12.47
N LYS A 58 6.58 2.72 12.63
CA LYS A 58 6.59 4.09 12.06
C LYS A 58 6.66 4.06 10.54
N LEU A 59 7.53 3.20 9.98
CA LEU A 59 7.65 3.03 8.53
C LEU A 59 6.38 2.42 7.94
N PHE A 60 5.82 1.42 8.60
CA PHE A 60 4.56 0.80 8.23
C PHE A 60 3.43 1.85 8.20
N ALA A 61 3.30 2.69 9.23
CA ALA A 61 2.23 3.68 9.29
C ALA A 61 2.26 4.66 8.11
N VAL A 62 3.44 5.17 7.75
CA VAL A 62 3.59 6.08 6.60
C VAL A 62 3.28 5.35 5.29
N ASN A 63 3.86 4.16 5.09
CA ASN A 63 3.63 3.36 3.88
C ASN A 63 2.14 2.99 3.73
N PHE A 64 1.51 2.58 4.82
CA PHE A 64 0.11 2.20 4.86
C PHE A 64 -0.81 3.39 4.56
N ALA A 65 -0.54 4.57 5.12
CA ALA A 65 -1.32 5.77 4.85
C ALA A 65 -1.32 6.14 3.35
N VAL A 66 -0.15 6.13 2.71
CA VAL A 66 -0.04 6.41 1.26
C VAL A 66 -0.70 5.30 0.43
N GLY A 67 -0.54 4.03 0.84
CA GLY A 67 -1.22 2.89 0.23
C GLY A 67 -2.74 3.03 0.26
N VAL A 68 -3.33 3.36 1.41
CA VAL A 68 -4.78 3.58 1.54
C VAL A 68 -5.24 4.73 0.67
N ALA A 69 -4.57 5.88 0.73
CA ALA A 69 -4.94 7.05 -0.07
C ALA A 69 -4.91 6.76 -1.58
N SER A 70 -3.85 6.11 -2.08
CA SER A 70 -3.74 5.73 -3.49
C SER A 70 -4.72 4.63 -3.90
N GLY A 71 -5.07 3.72 -2.98
CA GLY A 71 -6.04 2.65 -3.22
C GLY A 71 -7.46 3.18 -3.40
N ILE A 72 -7.87 4.16 -2.58
CA ILE A 72 -9.16 4.84 -2.71
C ILE A 72 -9.29 5.52 -4.09
N VAL A 73 -8.23 6.21 -4.54
CA VAL A 73 -8.23 6.83 -5.88
C VAL A 73 -8.40 5.78 -6.98
N MET A 74 -7.71 4.65 -6.87
CA MET A 74 -7.81 3.55 -7.83
C MET A 74 -9.21 2.91 -7.83
N GLU A 75 -9.81 2.71 -6.66
CA GLU A 75 -11.18 2.17 -6.52
C GLU A 75 -12.19 3.07 -7.24
N PHE A 76 -12.13 4.39 -7.02
CA PHE A 76 -13.04 5.32 -7.68
C PHE A 76 -12.81 5.44 -9.19
N GLN A 77 -11.62 5.15 -9.71
CA GLN A 77 -11.37 5.16 -11.16
C GLN A 77 -12.20 4.12 -11.92
N PHE A 78 -12.58 3.00 -11.28
CA PHE A 78 -13.51 2.05 -11.89
C PHE A 78 -14.87 2.70 -12.16
N GLY A 79 -15.38 3.49 -11.20
CA GLY A 79 -16.64 4.21 -11.36
C GLY A 79 -16.56 5.43 -12.29
N THR A 80 -15.47 6.20 -12.27
CA THR A 80 -15.39 7.45 -13.07
C THR A 80 -15.01 7.22 -14.52
N ASN A 81 -14.07 6.31 -14.79
CA ASN A 81 -13.45 6.15 -16.12
C ASN A 81 -13.80 4.82 -16.79
N TRP A 82 -14.34 3.86 -16.03
CA TRP A 82 -14.67 2.51 -16.48
C TRP A 82 -16.09 2.07 -16.07
N ALA A 83 -17.03 3.03 -16.05
CA ALA A 83 -18.39 2.82 -15.53
C ALA A 83 -19.17 1.68 -16.22
N THR A 84 -18.93 1.43 -17.52
CA THR A 84 -19.60 0.33 -18.25
C THR A 84 -18.99 -1.05 -17.93
N TYR A 85 -17.74 -1.10 -17.49
CA TYR A 85 -17.08 -2.34 -17.05
C TYR A 85 -17.50 -2.74 -15.63
N SER A 86 -17.84 -1.75 -14.79
CA SER A 86 -18.24 -1.92 -13.39
C SER A 86 -19.72 -2.29 -13.26
#